data_AF-A0A059E124-F1
#
_entry.id   AF-A0A059E124-F1
#
_cell.length_a   1.000
_cell.length_b   1.000
_cell.length_c   1.000
_cell.angle_alpha   90.00
_cell.angle_beta   90.00
_cell.angle_gamma   90.00
#
_symmetry.space_group_name_H-M   'P 1'
#
loop_
_entity.id
_entity.type
_entity.pdbx_description
1 polymer ?
#
loop_
_entity_poly.entity_id
_entity_poly.type
_entity_poly.pdbx_seq_one_letter_code
_entity_poly.pdbx_strand_id
1 'polypeptide(L)'
;MRLGCILIAAGLLAACGQEREAAPAEAPVAAPAPSESSELSSALEEEPAPLPADDVDYQTLSGYDSTWYVSAGWPGEYPAGFAVLDAGISAPAWTVPNGDREADASCTLPQFANYQLWNTERVEGDDLRFFVATKTFPVTLNQNASVEYISDGEIRKLELTAGDQLTFLRYLGEGFTVLSFEGVEYGINEAELRDVSDIGSMPTVEDQWVRVTCADGSQPWLLYAAMIELDGVVPSPMLAYGESWDIAPEDVEQVRAEAEANRLAYEGLEPGVLE
;
A
#
# COMPACT_ATOMS: atom_id res chain seq x y z
N MET A 1 -60.18 10.64 -15.37
CA MET A 1 -61.20 9.76 -15.99
C MET A 1 -60.59 8.38 -16.04
N ARG A 2 -61.12 7.33 -15.39
CA ARG A 2 -62.37 6.57 -15.66
C ARG A 2 -62.39 5.86 -17.03
N LEU A 3 -62.40 4.51 -16.97
CA LEU A 3 -62.72 3.53 -18.02
C LEU A 3 -61.78 3.49 -19.26
N GLY A 4 -61.59 2.37 -19.96
CA GLY A 4 -62.05 1.00 -19.68
C GLY A 4 -62.32 0.18 -20.97
N CYS A 5 -61.80 -1.05 -21.01
CA CYS A 5 -62.20 -2.27 -21.76
C CYS A 5 -62.69 -2.24 -23.23
N ILE A 6 -62.25 -3.25 -24.01
CA ILE A 6 -62.99 -4.15 -24.96
C ILE A 6 -61.99 -4.62 -26.06
N LEU A 7 -61.53 -5.88 -26.13
CA LEU A 7 -62.20 -7.16 -26.50
C LEU A 7 -62.52 -7.35 -27.99
N ILE A 8 -61.73 -8.18 -28.70
CA ILE A 8 -62.06 -9.16 -29.79
C ILE A 8 -61.00 -10.29 -29.70
N ALA A 9 -61.11 -11.44 -30.40
CA ALA A 9 -61.82 -12.67 -30.02
C ALA A 9 -61.61 -13.77 -31.09
N ALA A 10 -61.92 -15.04 -30.75
CA ALA A 10 -61.91 -16.26 -31.60
C ALA A 10 -60.52 -16.80 -32.05
N GLY A 11 -60.28 -18.11 -32.13
CA GLY A 11 -61.05 -19.28 -31.69
C GLY A 11 -60.56 -20.60 -32.34
N LEU A 12 -60.85 -21.77 -31.74
CA LEU A 12 -61.40 -22.99 -32.38
C LEU A 12 -61.52 -24.19 -31.40
N LEU A 13 -62.21 -25.25 -31.82
CA LEU A 13 -62.90 -26.26 -30.98
C LEU A 13 -62.29 -27.68 -31.00
N ALA A 14 -62.40 -28.38 -29.85
CA ALA A 14 -62.65 -29.82 -29.63
C ALA A 14 -61.60 -30.88 -30.13
N ALA A 15 -61.52 -32.12 -29.62
CA ALA A 15 -62.45 -32.90 -28.77
C ALA A 15 -61.80 -33.99 -27.86
N CYS A 16 -62.48 -34.27 -26.73
CA CYS A 16 -62.68 -35.54 -25.96
C CYS A 16 -61.55 -36.59 -25.73
N GLY A 17 -61.42 -37.08 -24.47
CA GLY A 17 -60.44 -38.15 -24.13
C GLY A 17 -60.51 -38.93 -22.79
N GLN A 18 -61.61 -38.89 -22.02
CA GLN A 18 -61.94 -39.83 -20.91
C GLN A 18 -61.20 -39.74 -19.54
N GLU A 19 -61.92 -40.09 -18.46
CA GLU A 19 -61.63 -39.75 -17.05
C GLU A 19 -61.00 -40.89 -16.22
N ARG A 20 -60.26 -40.54 -15.15
CA ARG A 20 -60.41 -41.17 -13.81
C ARG A 20 -59.75 -40.35 -12.70
N GLU A 21 -60.48 -40.21 -11.59
CA GLU A 21 -60.11 -39.41 -10.41
C GLU A 21 -59.69 -40.31 -9.24
N ALA A 22 -58.64 -39.91 -8.50
CA ALA A 22 -58.32 -40.46 -7.18
C ALA A 22 -57.48 -39.47 -6.33
N ALA A 23 -58.02 -39.18 -5.14
CA ALA A 23 -57.54 -38.47 -3.94
C ALA A 23 -56.04 -38.08 -3.77
N PRO A 24 -55.74 -37.03 -2.97
CA PRO A 24 -54.40 -36.44 -2.88
C PRO A 24 -53.41 -37.27 -2.05
N ALA A 25 -52.15 -37.27 -2.47
CA ALA A 25 -51.00 -37.75 -1.70
C ALA A 25 -50.16 -36.56 -1.20
N GLU A 26 -49.49 -36.74 -0.06
CA GLU A 26 -48.77 -35.69 0.68
C GLU A 26 -47.67 -35.01 -0.15
N ALA A 27 -47.55 -33.68 -0.01
CA ALA A 27 -46.39 -32.96 -0.48
C ALA A 27 -45.18 -33.30 0.42
N PRO A 28 -44.03 -33.72 -0.13
CA PRO A 28 -42.85 -33.96 0.67
C PRO A 28 -42.34 -32.65 1.27
N VAL A 29 -41.88 -32.73 2.53
CA VAL A 29 -41.33 -31.60 3.29
C VAL A 29 -40.18 -30.97 2.52
N ALA A 30 -40.25 -29.66 2.28
CA ALA A 30 -39.15 -28.92 1.70
C ALA A 30 -37.94 -28.99 2.65
N ALA A 31 -36.81 -29.49 2.14
CA ALA A 31 -35.54 -29.43 2.87
C ALA A 31 -35.22 -27.95 3.16
N PRO A 32 -34.65 -27.61 4.33
CA PRO A 32 -34.14 -26.27 4.57
C PRO A 32 -33.09 -25.95 3.51
N ALA A 33 -33.15 -24.74 2.96
CA ALA A 33 -32.08 -24.24 2.10
C ALA A 33 -30.75 -24.34 2.85
N PRO A 34 -29.63 -24.67 2.18
CA PRO A 34 -28.33 -24.59 2.82
C PRO A 34 -28.15 -23.16 3.30
N SER A 35 -27.86 -23.02 4.60
CA SER A 35 -27.41 -21.75 5.15
C SER A 35 -26.16 -21.35 4.40
N GLU A 36 -26.21 -20.22 3.69
CA GLU A 36 -25.00 -19.52 3.28
C GLU A 36 -24.33 -19.03 4.55
N SER A 37 -23.50 -19.89 5.14
CA SER A 37 -22.38 -19.46 5.95
C SER A 37 -21.53 -18.60 5.04
N SER A 38 -21.68 -17.28 5.19
CA SER A 38 -20.68 -16.32 4.75
C SER A 38 -19.41 -16.62 5.52
N GLU A 39 -18.64 -17.58 5.02
CA GLU A 39 -17.22 -17.68 5.31
C GLU A 39 -16.61 -16.38 4.76
N LEU A 40 -16.48 -15.39 5.65
CA LEU A 40 -15.47 -14.36 5.52
C LEU A 40 -14.15 -15.12 5.42
N SER A 41 -13.63 -15.28 4.19
CA SER A 41 -12.22 -15.62 4.02
C SER A 41 -11.41 -14.56 4.75
N SER A 42 -10.39 -15.00 5.49
CA SER A 42 -9.51 -14.05 6.18
C SER A 42 -8.92 -13.11 5.13
N ALA A 43 -8.83 -11.82 5.45
CA ALA A 43 -8.14 -10.87 4.58
C ALA A 43 -6.61 -11.09 4.57
N LEU A 44 -6.12 -12.08 5.32
CA LEU A 44 -4.73 -12.51 5.46
C LEU A 44 -4.44 -13.81 4.69
N GLU A 45 -5.14 -14.09 3.58
CA GLU A 45 -4.93 -15.30 2.76
C GLU A 45 -3.51 -15.40 2.18
N GLU A 46 -2.76 -14.30 2.12
CA GLU A 46 -1.33 -14.27 1.87
C GLU A 46 -0.62 -13.44 2.95
N GLU A 47 0.52 -13.91 3.45
CA GLU A 47 1.32 -13.19 4.46
C GLU A 47 1.97 -11.98 3.78
N PRO A 48 1.81 -10.73 4.29
CA PRO A 48 2.46 -9.58 3.72
C PRO A 48 3.97 -9.85 3.74
N ALA A 49 4.60 -9.81 2.56
CA ALA A 49 5.94 -10.33 2.37
C ALA A 49 6.88 -9.84 3.49
N PRO A 50 7.54 -10.75 4.24
CA PRO A 50 8.31 -10.35 5.41
C PRO A 50 9.35 -9.32 4.97
N LEU A 51 9.43 -8.20 5.72
CA LEU A 51 10.39 -7.14 5.44
C LEU A 51 11.77 -7.79 5.22
N PRO A 52 12.48 -7.44 4.13
CA PRO A 52 13.75 -8.09 3.82
C PRO A 52 14.66 -7.99 5.02
N ALA A 53 15.13 -9.15 5.49
CA ALA A 53 15.92 -9.26 6.71
C ALA A 53 17.32 -8.65 6.48
N ASP A 54 17.39 -7.34 6.65
CA ASP A 54 18.63 -6.57 6.61
C ASP A 54 19.37 -6.75 7.94
N ASP A 55 20.68 -6.98 7.90
CA ASP A 55 21.52 -7.14 9.09
C ASP A 55 21.92 -5.79 9.71
N VAL A 56 21.32 -4.71 9.21
CA VAL A 56 21.63 -3.32 9.53
C VAL A 56 20.63 -2.73 10.54
N ASP A 57 21.15 -2.31 11.69
CA ASP A 57 20.39 -1.51 12.67
C ASP A 57 20.29 -0.05 12.21
N TYR A 58 19.27 0.22 11.40
CA TYR A 58 18.99 1.56 10.87
C TYR A 58 18.65 2.58 11.97
N GLN A 59 18.06 2.18 13.09
CA GLN A 59 17.80 3.09 14.21
C GLN A 59 19.13 3.63 14.75
N THR A 60 20.10 2.76 15.03
CA THR A 60 21.44 3.14 15.54
C THR A 60 22.29 3.89 14.51
N LEU A 61 22.12 3.62 13.21
CA LEU A 61 22.81 4.39 12.15
C LEU A 61 22.21 5.78 11.91
N SER A 62 20.95 5.99 12.24
CA SER A 62 20.21 7.22 11.94
C SER A 62 20.35 8.30 13.01
N GLY A 63 19.81 9.49 12.70
CA GLY A 63 19.68 10.58 13.65
C GLY A 63 18.35 10.66 14.40
N TYR A 64 17.43 9.71 14.17
CA TYR A 64 16.06 9.75 14.72
C TYR A 64 15.98 9.38 16.21
N ASP A 65 15.03 9.99 16.90
CA ASP A 65 14.67 9.63 18.27
C ASP A 65 13.55 8.58 18.32
N SER A 66 13.08 8.25 19.53
CA SER A 66 12.03 7.24 19.76
C SER A 66 10.61 7.69 19.38
N THR A 67 10.43 8.87 18.77
CA THR A 67 9.15 9.28 18.16
C THR A 67 9.04 8.86 16.69
N TRP A 68 10.04 8.12 16.20
CA TRP A 68 10.07 7.54 14.87
C TRP A 68 10.26 6.03 14.97
N TYR A 69 9.66 5.31 14.04
CA TYR A 69 9.90 3.90 13.79
C TYR A 69 10.78 3.79 12.55
N VAL A 70 11.97 3.21 12.69
CA VAL A 70 12.95 3.07 11.60
C VAL A 70 13.03 1.61 11.19
N SER A 71 12.78 1.31 9.92
CA SER A 71 12.73 -0.07 9.41
C SER A 71 13.18 -0.19 7.96
N ALA A 72 13.62 -1.38 7.57
CA ALA A 72 14.14 -1.65 6.22
C ALA A 72 13.07 -1.52 5.12
N GLY A 73 13.54 -1.25 3.90
CA GLY A 73 12.70 -1.00 2.73
C GLY A 73 11.99 0.37 2.77
N TRP A 74 11.18 0.64 1.75
CA TRP A 74 10.28 1.78 1.67
C TRP A 74 8.82 1.31 1.83
N PRO A 75 7.89 2.19 2.20
CA PRO A 75 6.49 1.84 2.40
C PRO A 75 5.71 1.81 1.07
N GLY A 76 4.60 1.07 1.06
CA GLY A 76 3.65 0.98 -0.05
C GLY A 76 3.80 -0.27 -0.91
N GLU A 77 2.68 -0.72 -1.47
CA GLU A 77 2.59 -1.79 -2.49
C GLU A 77 3.41 -1.43 -3.75
N TYR A 78 3.38 -0.15 -4.10
CA TYR A 78 4.16 0.48 -5.16
C TYR A 78 5.16 1.45 -4.51
N PRO A 79 6.26 0.97 -3.93
CA PRO A 79 7.20 1.83 -3.24
C PRO A 79 7.83 2.80 -4.22
N ALA A 80 7.98 4.05 -3.78
CA ALA A 80 8.50 5.14 -4.60
C ALA A 80 9.91 4.85 -5.13
N GLY A 81 10.36 5.72 -6.04
CA GLY A 81 11.72 5.72 -6.57
C GLY A 81 12.00 7.02 -7.28
N PHE A 82 13.25 7.26 -7.68
CA PHE A 82 13.60 8.42 -8.50
C PHE A 82 14.63 8.07 -9.58
N ALA A 83 14.47 8.66 -10.76
CA ALA A 83 15.34 8.47 -11.91
C ALA A 83 16.08 9.77 -12.25
N VAL A 84 17.38 9.65 -12.49
CA VAL A 84 18.27 10.77 -12.86
C VAL A 84 18.33 10.86 -14.38
N LEU A 85 17.66 11.84 -14.99
CA LEU A 85 17.58 11.95 -16.45
C LEU A 85 18.73 12.76 -17.05
N ASP A 86 19.18 13.79 -16.34
CA ASP A 86 20.21 14.72 -16.82
C ASP A 86 21.62 14.39 -16.29
N ALA A 87 22.64 14.81 -17.05
CA ALA A 87 24.04 14.54 -16.71
C ALA A 87 24.58 15.53 -15.67
N GLY A 88 25.39 15.05 -14.73
CA GLY A 88 26.11 15.91 -13.77
C GLY A 88 25.27 16.41 -12.60
N ILE A 89 24.15 15.74 -12.30
CA ILE A 89 23.35 16.00 -11.10
C ILE A 89 24.19 15.75 -9.85
N SER A 90 24.26 16.78 -9.00
CA SER A 90 24.95 16.77 -7.70
C SER A 90 23.89 16.88 -6.60
N ALA A 91 23.48 15.73 -6.07
CA ALA A 91 22.43 15.64 -5.06
C ALA A 91 22.94 16.09 -3.67
N PRO A 92 22.10 16.71 -2.82
CA PRO A 92 22.38 16.83 -1.39
C PRO A 92 22.41 15.44 -0.75
N ALA A 93 23.36 15.19 0.15
CA ALA A 93 23.54 13.89 0.77
C ALA A 93 23.89 14.01 2.27
N TRP A 94 23.57 12.95 3.02
CA TRP A 94 23.72 12.89 4.48
C TRP A 94 24.70 11.78 4.87
N THR A 95 25.68 12.08 5.72
CA THR A 95 26.53 11.04 6.34
C THR A 95 25.80 10.30 7.46
N VAL A 96 24.85 10.97 8.13
CA VAL A 96 23.94 10.41 9.15
C VAL A 96 22.51 10.82 8.78
N PRO A 97 21.64 9.87 8.38
CA PRO A 97 20.33 10.19 7.82
C PRO A 97 19.35 10.64 8.90
N ASN A 98 18.77 11.83 8.70
CA ASN A 98 17.67 12.40 9.49
C ASN A 98 17.13 13.67 8.80
N GLY A 99 15.82 13.74 8.52
CA GLY A 99 15.21 14.81 7.71
C GLY A 99 15.26 16.20 8.36
N ASP A 100 15.32 16.27 9.69
CA ASP A 100 15.46 17.52 10.45
C ASP A 100 16.90 18.12 10.41
N ARG A 101 17.85 17.47 9.72
CA ARG A 101 19.24 17.94 9.57
C ARG A 101 19.51 18.42 8.15
N GLU A 102 20.30 19.49 8.04
CA GLU A 102 20.89 19.91 6.77
C GLU A 102 21.83 18.82 6.21
N ALA A 103 21.85 18.66 4.88
CA ALA A 103 22.78 17.79 4.20
C ALA A 103 24.24 18.25 4.43
N ASP A 104 25.11 17.32 4.83
CA ASP A 104 26.52 17.57 5.15
C ASP A 104 27.49 17.04 4.08
N ALA A 105 26.96 16.40 3.03
CA ALA A 105 27.68 15.88 1.88
C ALA A 105 26.95 16.20 0.57
N SER A 106 27.57 15.84 -0.56
CA SER A 106 26.93 15.87 -1.88
C SER A 106 27.37 14.65 -2.68
N CYS A 107 26.47 14.12 -3.50
CA CYS A 107 26.68 12.93 -4.30
C CYS A 107 26.46 13.24 -5.79
N THR A 108 27.49 13.06 -6.62
CA THR A 108 27.30 13.08 -8.08
C THR A 108 26.67 11.77 -8.52
N LEU A 109 25.44 11.83 -9.04
CA LEU A 109 24.68 10.66 -9.47
C LEU A 109 24.97 10.32 -10.95
N PRO A 110 24.98 9.04 -11.33
CA PRO A 110 25.09 8.64 -12.73
C PRO A 110 23.85 9.09 -13.51
N GLN A 111 24.05 9.56 -14.74
CA GLN A 111 22.95 9.78 -15.66
C GLN A 111 22.26 8.44 -15.97
N PHE A 112 20.93 8.48 -16.06
CA PHE A 112 20.01 7.36 -16.27
C PHE A 112 19.85 6.35 -15.13
N ALA A 113 20.51 6.57 -13.99
CA ALA A 113 20.32 5.76 -12.80
C ALA A 113 18.88 5.85 -12.28
N ASN A 114 18.24 4.71 -12.01
CA ASN A 114 16.92 4.62 -11.40
C ASN A 114 16.99 3.99 -10.01
N TYR A 115 16.83 4.80 -8.97
CA TYR A 115 16.89 4.39 -7.58
C TYR A 115 15.50 3.98 -7.09
N GLN A 116 15.18 2.70 -7.23
CA GLN A 116 13.90 2.10 -6.85
C GLN A 116 14.14 0.64 -6.41
N LEU A 117 13.39 0.16 -5.41
CA LEU A 117 13.67 -1.11 -4.72
C LEU A 117 13.62 -2.36 -5.61
N TRP A 118 12.85 -2.32 -6.70
CA TRP A 118 12.70 -3.41 -7.67
C TRP A 118 13.74 -3.37 -8.80
N ASN A 119 14.60 -2.33 -8.88
CA ASN A 119 15.72 -2.29 -9.83
C ASN A 119 16.88 -3.16 -9.33
N THR A 120 16.66 -4.48 -9.28
CA THR A 120 17.55 -5.45 -8.63
C THR A 120 18.98 -5.39 -9.19
N GLU A 121 19.16 -5.16 -10.50
CA GLU A 121 20.49 -4.99 -11.11
C GLU A 121 21.27 -3.83 -10.50
N ARG A 122 20.63 -2.67 -10.28
CA ARG A 122 21.28 -1.53 -9.61
C ARG A 122 21.42 -1.76 -8.10
N VAL A 123 20.41 -2.35 -7.44
CA VAL A 123 20.47 -2.62 -5.99
C VAL A 123 21.65 -3.53 -5.66
N GLU A 124 21.84 -4.61 -6.41
CA GLU A 124 22.98 -5.52 -6.26
C GLU A 124 24.30 -4.90 -6.75
N GLY A 125 24.27 -4.15 -7.86
CA GLY A 125 25.46 -3.56 -8.49
C GLY A 125 26.13 -2.46 -7.66
N ASP A 126 25.34 -1.60 -6.99
CA ASP A 126 25.82 -0.45 -6.22
C ASP A 126 25.84 -0.69 -4.68
N ASP A 127 25.40 -1.86 -4.19
CA ASP A 127 25.08 -2.16 -2.78
C ASP A 127 24.10 -1.13 -2.19
N LEU A 128 22.99 -0.89 -2.89
CA LEU A 128 21.96 0.04 -2.42
C LEU A 128 21.26 -0.51 -1.19
N ARG A 129 21.00 0.37 -0.22
CA ARG A 129 20.24 0.05 0.99
C ARG A 129 19.11 1.03 1.17
N PHE A 130 17.92 0.53 1.45
CA PHE A 130 16.70 1.33 1.60
C PHE A 130 16.16 1.16 3.00
N PHE A 131 15.78 2.26 3.64
CA PHE A 131 15.01 2.24 4.87
C PHE A 131 14.03 3.42 4.89
N VAL A 132 13.02 3.31 5.73
CA VAL A 132 12.08 4.39 6.03
C VAL A 132 12.12 4.70 7.52
N ALA A 133 12.11 5.99 7.84
CA ALA A 133 11.75 6.46 9.17
C ALA A 133 10.32 7.01 9.10
N THR A 134 9.37 6.36 9.77
CA THR A 134 7.98 6.79 9.85
C THR A 134 7.72 7.38 11.23
N LYS A 135 7.13 8.58 11.29
CA LYS A 135 6.82 9.25 12.55
C LYS A 135 5.65 8.55 13.24
N THR A 136 5.87 8.07 14.46
CA THR A 136 4.86 7.31 15.17
C THR A 136 3.77 8.21 15.73
N PHE A 137 2.55 7.68 15.80
CA PHE A 137 1.42 8.37 16.41
C PHE A 137 0.53 7.37 17.19
N PRO A 138 -0.15 7.83 18.26
CA PRO A 138 -1.09 6.97 18.98
C PRO A 138 -2.33 6.70 18.13
N VAL A 139 -2.85 5.47 18.24
CA VAL A 139 -4.15 5.05 17.70
C VAL A 139 -5.04 4.65 18.88
N THR A 140 -6.22 5.26 18.97
CA THR A 140 -7.18 5.10 20.07
C THR A 140 -8.32 4.18 19.64
N LEU A 141 -8.58 3.09 20.35
CA LEU A 141 -9.76 2.25 20.10
C LEU A 141 -11.03 2.90 20.65
N ASN A 142 -11.99 3.16 19.76
CA ASN A 142 -13.31 3.68 20.08
C ASN A 142 -14.31 2.57 20.44
N GLN A 143 -14.04 1.33 20.02
CA GLN A 143 -14.87 0.14 20.20
C GLN A 143 -13.99 -1.07 20.55
N ASN A 144 -14.57 -2.16 21.05
CA ASN A 144 -13.84 -3.42 21.16
C ASN A 144 -13.62 -4.01 19.76
N ALA A 145 -12.47 -4.66 19.53
CA ALA A 145 -12.10 -5.28 18.27
C ALA A 145 -11.39 -6.63 18.50
N SER A 146 -11.42 -7.51 17.50
CA SER A 146 -10.66 -8.76 17.46
C SER A 146 -9.97 -8.79 16.12
N VAL A 147 -8.71 -8.36 16.09
CA VAL A 147 -7.96 -8.08 14.87
C VAL A 147 -7.10 -9.27 14.50
N GLU A 148 -7.10 -9.68 13.23
CA GLU A 148 -6.26 -10.77 12.76
C GLU A 148 -4.81 -10.29 12.51
N TYR A 149 -3.83 -11.12 12.91
CA TYR A 149 -2.41 -10.90 12.66
C TYR A 149 -1.71 -12.22 12.39
N ILE A 150 -0.59 -12.20 11.65
CA ILE A 150 0.20 -13.42 11.40
C ILE A 150 1.35 -13.51 12.39
N SER A 151 1.58 -14.72 12.91
CA SER A 151 2.69 -15.03 13.81
C SER A 151 3.09 -16.49 13.64
N ASP A 152 4.38 -16.73 13.38
CA ASP A 152 4.94 -18.06 13.11
C ASP A 152 4.30 -18.79 11.90
N GLY A 153 3.78 -18.03 10.92
CA GLY A 153 3.03 -18.56 9.76
C GLY A 153 1.59 -19.01 10.09
N GLU A 154 1.07 -18.66 11.27
CA GLU A 154 -0.31 -18.92 11.69
C GLU A 154 -1.09 -17.61 11.84
N ILE A 155 -2.34 -17.59 11.39
CA ILE A 155 -3.28 -16.49 11.69
C ILE A 155 -3.69 -16.59 13.16
N ARG A 156 -3.48 -15.51 13.90
CA ARG A 156 -3.85 -15.32 15.31
C ARG A 156 -4.75 -14.10 15.45
N LYS A 157 -5.38 -13.94 16.63
CA LYS A 157 -6.26 -12.81 16.93
C LYS A 157 -5.75 -12.01 18.12
N LEU A 158 -5.75 -10.69 17.98
CA LEU A 158 -5.45 -9.72 19.02
C LEU A 158 -6.78 -9.14 19.51
N GLU A 159 -7.16 -9.48 20.73
CA GLU A 159 -8.37 -8.96 21.37
C GLU A 159 -8.09 -7.58 21.97
N LEU A 160 -8.78 -6.56 21.48
CA LEU A 160 -8.64 -5.16 21.85
C LEU A 160 -9.93 -4.62 22.47
N THR A 161 -9.81 -3.68 23.39
CA THR A 161 -10.92 -3.06 24.11
C THR A 161 -11.03 -1.56 23.83
N ALA A 162 -12.23 -1.01 23.94
CA ALA A 162 -12.46 0.42 23.81
C ALA A 162 -11.66 1.20 24.87
N GLY A 163 -10.81 2.12 24.41
CA GLY A 163 -9.87 2.89 25.22
C GLY A 163 -8.42 2.37 25.20
N ASP A 164 -8.14 1.25 24.52
CA ASP A 164 -6.77 0.80 24.31
C ASP A 164 -6.01 1.74 23.36
N GLN A 165 -4.74 1.99 23.70
CA GLN A 165 -3.82 2.83 22.93
C GLN A 165 -2.79 1.95 22.22
N LEU A 166 -2.83 1.94 20.89
CA LEU A 166 -1.78 1.38 20.05
C LEU A 166 -0.86 2.50 19.57
N THR A 167 0.29 2.14 19.02
CA THR A 167 1.19 3.06 18.32
C THR A 167 1.25 2.66 16.86
N PHE A 168 0.93 3.57 15.93
CA PHE A 168 1.18 3.36 14.52
C PHE A 168 2.69 3.39 14.25
N LEU A 169 3.19 2.38 13.53
CA LEU A 169 4.61 2.24 13.22
C LEU A 169 4.89 2.53 11.74
N ARG A 170 4.22 1.83 10.81
CA ARG A 170 4.33 2.10 9.35
C ARG A 170 3.23 1.44 8.54
N TYR A 171 2.97 2.00 7.35
CA TYR A 171 2.25 1.30 6.29
C TYR A 171 3.17 0.26 5.59
N LEU A 172 2.58 -0.82 5.08
CA LEU A 172 3.28 -1.83 4.29
C LEU A 172 2.87 -1.78 2.82
N GLY A 173 1.58 -1.92 2.52
CA GLY A 173 1.02 -2.06 1.18
C GLY A 173 -0.36 -2.74 1.25
N GLU A 174 -1.19 -2.67 0.21
CA GLU A 174 -2.49 -3.38 0.12
C GLU A 174 -3.47 -3.20 1.30
N GLY A 175 -3.33 -2.13 2.10
CA GLY A 175 -4.12 -1.93 3.32
C GLY A 175 -3.54 -2.57 4.58
N PHE A 176 -2.32 -3.11 4.54
CA PHE A 176 -1.60 -3.64 5.69
C PHE A 176 -0.75 -2.58 6.39
N THR A 177 -0.73 -2.64 7.72
CA THR A 177 0.05 -1.73 8.58
C THR A 177 0.73 -2.51 9.70
N VAL A 178 1.85 -1.97 10.20
CA VAL A 178 2.48 -2.40 11.45
C VAL A 178 2.04 -1.46 12.57
N LEU A 179 1.54 -2.03 13.67
CA LEU A 179 1.24 -1.31 14.91
C LEU A 179 2.03 -1.91 16.07
N SER A 180 2.25 -1.14 17.13
CA SER A 180 2.69 -1.67 18.43
C SER A 180 1.58 -1.60 19.47
N PHE A 181 1.41 -2.69 20.22
CA PHE A 181 0.57 -2.78 21.42
C PHE A 181 1.36 -3.46 22.54
N GLU A 182 1.34 -2.89 23.75
CA GLU A 182 2.14 -3.34 24.91
C GLU A 182 3.64 -3.59 24.64
N GLY A 183 4.21 -2.97 23.60
CA GLY A 183 5.61 -3.14 23.20
C GLY A 183 5.88 -4.36 22.29
N VAL A 184 4.83 -5.01 21.78
CA VAL A 184 4.88 -6.05 20.74
C VAL A 184 4.43 -5.44 19.42
N GLU A 185 5.05 -5.83 18.30
CA GLU A 185 4.70 -5.39 16.95
C GLU A 185 3.73 -6.38 16.29
N TYR A 186 2.73 -5.86 15.57
CA TYR A 186 1.69 -6.60 14.89
C TYR A 186 1.52 -6.09 13.47
N GLY A 187 1.77 -6.94 12.47
CA GLY A 187 1.31 -6.73 11.10
C GLY A 187 -0.15 -7.13 10.99
N ILE A 188 -1.03 -6.18 10.62
CA ILE A 188 -2.49 -6.36 10.56
C ILE A 188 -3.05 -5.75 9.27
N ASN A 189 -4.30 -6.11 8.96
CA ASN A 189 -5.09 -5.35 7.99
C ASN A 189 -5.66 -4.08 8.67
N GLU A 190 -5.29 -2.90 8.16
CA GLU A 190 -5.71 -1.60 8.66
C GLU A 190 -7.24 -1.41 8.61
N ALA A 191 -7.91 -2.03 7.62
CA ALA A 191 -9.36 -1.92 7.47
C ALA A 191 -10.13 -2.50 8.67
N GLU A 192 -9.58 -3.48 9.38
CA GLU A 192 -10.16 -4.01 10.63
C GLU A 192 -10.21 -2.97 11.76
N LEU A 193 -9.42 -1.88 11.65
CA LEU A 193 -9.39 -0.79 12.62
C LEU A 193 -10.05 0.51 12.16
N ARG A 194 -10.34 0.71 10.88
CA ARG A 194 -10.84 1.99 10.34
C ARG A 194 -12.16 2.47 10.98
N ASP A 195 -13.11 1.57 11.21
CA ASP A 195 -14.42 1.90 11.80
C ASP A 195 -14.45 1.85 13.35
N VAL A 196 -13.37 1.38 13.97
CA VAL A 196 -13.28 1.12 15.42
C VAL A 196 -12.18 1.92 16.13
N SER A 197 -11.40 2.73 15.39
CA SER A 197 -10.33 3.59 15.94
C SER A 197 -10.30 4.97 15.27
N ASP A 198 -9.30 5.79 15.59
CA ASP A 198 -9.02 7.09 14.95
C ASP A 198 -7.98 7.02 13.81
N ILE A 199 -7.47 5.82 13.48
CA ILE A 199 -6.32 5.60 12.58
C ILE A 199 -6.44 6.32 11.23
N GLY A 200 -7.60 6.26 10.57
CA GLY A 200 -7.84 6.86 9.26
C GLY A 200 -7.92 8.39 9.24
N SER A 201 -7.76 9.06 10.38
CA SER A 201 -7.75 10.53 10.50
C SER A 201 -6.36 11.13 10.72
N MET A 202 -5.33 10.28 10.86
CA MET A 202 -3.99 10.69 11.26
C MET A 202 -3.06 10.83 10.05
N PRO A 203 -2.29 11.93 9.92
CA PRO A 203 -1.37 12.11 8.81
C PRO A 203 -0.08 11.30 9.04
N THR A 204 0.30 10.47 8.07
CA THR A 204 1.61 9.81 8.06
C THR A 204 2.70 10.82 7.65
N VAL A 205 3.83 10.78 8.34
CA VAL A 205 5.05 11.55 8.00
C VAL A 205 6.19 10.56 7.88
N GLU A 206 6.84 10.51 6.72
CA GLU A 206 7.83 9.49 6.38
C GLU A 206 9.03 10.10 5.67
N ASP A 207 10.23 9.75 6.14
CA ASP A 207 11.48 10.04 5.45
C ASP A 207 12.00 8.75 4.81
N GLN A 208 11.95 8.69 3.49
CA GLN A 208 12.40 7.55 2.69
C GLN A 208 13.86 7.74 2.28
N TRP A 209 14.74 6.86 2.74
CA TRP A 209 16.19 6.96 2.58
C TRP A 209 16.75 5.87 1.67
N VAL A 210 17.69 6.25 0.79
CA VAL A 210 18.52 5.30 0.05
C VAL A 210 20.01 5.60 0.27
N ARG A 211 20.78 4.57 0.59
CA ARG A 211 22.25 4.61 0.57
C ARG A 211 22.71 4.30 -0.84
N VAL A 212 23.56 5.17 -1.38
CA VAL A 212 24.06 5.06 -2.76
C VAL A 212 25.57 4.97 -2.77
N THR A 213 26.15 4.49 -3.86
CA THR A 213 27.59 4.64 -4.13
C THR A 213 27.79 5.80 -5.11
N CYS A 214 28.42 6.89 -4.66
CA CYS A 214 28.68 8.07 -5.46
C CYS A 214 29.85 7.88 -6.43
N ALA A 215 29.97 8.74 -7.44
CA ALA A 215 31.06 8.70 -8.43
C ALA A 215 32.49 8.82 -7.85
N ASP A 216 32.64 9.32 -6.61
CA ASP A 216 33.92 9.39 -5.88
C ASP A 216 34.17 8.16 -4.98
N GLY A 217 33.24 7.22 -4.93
CA GLY A 217 33.28 6.02 -4.07
C GLY A 217 32.80 6.26 -2.63
N SER A 218 32.31 7.46 -2.29
CA SER A 218 31.62 7.67 -1.01
C SER A 218 30.26 6.97 -0.99
N GLN A 219 29.79 6.60 0.20
CA GLN A 219 28.49 5.93 0.38
C GLN A 219 27.57 6.66 1.39
N PRO A 220 27.09 7.87 1.04
CA PRO A 220 26.15 8.63 1.86
C PRO A 220 24.71 8.19 1.63
N TRP A 221 23.81 8.81 2.39
CA TRP A 221 22.36 8.67 2.30
C TRP A 221 21.73 9.80 1.48
N LEU A 222 20.72 9.49 0.68
CA LEU A 222 19.87 10.44 -0.03
C LEU A 222 18.44 10.35 0.51
N LEU A 223 17.81 11.49 0.74
CA LEU A 223 16.40 11.60 1.12
C LEU A 223 15.53 11.73 -0.14
N TYR A 224 14.58 10.81 -0.36
CA TYR A 224 13.70 10.80 -1.54
C TYR A 224 13.05 12.17 -1.81
N ALA A 225 12.46 12.78 -0.78
CA ALA A 225 11.80 14.08 -0.87
C ALA A 225 12.74 15.21 -1.31
N ALA A 226 14.05 15.11 -1.06
CA ALA A 226 15.04 16.07 -1.53
C ALA A 226 15.53 15.77 -2.97
N MET A 227 15.35 14.54 -3.46
CA MET A 227 15.78 14.14 -4.81
C MET A 227 14.77 14.58 -5.89
N ILE A 228 13.47 14.41 -5.62
CA ILE A 228 12.40 14.75 -6.58
C ILE A 228 12.23 16.27 -6.80
N GLU A 229 12.86 17.09 -5.97
CA GLU A 229 12.91 18.56 -6.10
C GLU A 229 14.10 19.05 -6.97
N LEU A 230 14.96 18.14 -7.46
CA LEU A 230 16.11 18.49 -8.28
C LEU A 230 15.73 18.56 -9.77
N ASP A 231 16.07 19.67 -10.43
CA ASP A 231 16.02 19.77 -11.90
C ASP A 231 16.76 18.59 -12.55
N GLY A 232 16.07 17.86 -13.42
CA GLY A 232 16.64 16.70 -14.12
C GLY A 232 16.59 15.38 -13.36
N VAL A 233 15.97 15.35 -12.18
CA VAL A 233 15.50 14.14 -11.50
C VAL A 233 13.97 14.09 -11.60
N VAL A 234 13.41 12.89 -11.70
CA VAL A 234 11.96 12.66 -11.73
C VAL A 234 11.59 11.47 -10.83
N PRO A 235 10.33 11.35 -10.38
CA PRO A 235 9.83 10.09 -9.82
C PRO A 235 10.07 8.92 -10.79
N SER A 236 10.47 7.76 -10.26
CA SER A 236 10.71 6.55 -11.06
C SER A 236 9.45 6.18 -11.85
N PRO A 237 9.56 5.83 -13.15
CA PRO A 237 8.43 5.30 -13.89
C PRO A 237 8.00 3.96 -13.26
N MET A 238 6.69 3.78 -13.09
CA MET A 238 6.10 2.55 -12.57
C MET A 238 5.53 1.75 -13.73
N LEU A 239 6.19 0.66 -14.09
CA LEU A 239 5.98 -0.03 -15.37
C LEU A 239 5.15 -1.30 -15.18
N ALA A 240 5.44 -2.08 -14.14
CA ALA A 240 4.59 -3.13 -13.60
C ALA A 240 4.91 -3.37 -12.11
N TYR A 241 4.10 -4.17 -11.43
CA TYR A 241 4.39 -4.62 -10.06
C TYR A 241 5.67 -5.45 -10.03
N GLY A 242 6.62 -5.11 -9.15
CA GLY A 242 7.89 -5.82 -9.02
C GLY A 242 8.90 -5.55 -10.15
N GLU A 243 8.64 -4.62 -11.06
CA GLU A 243 9.49 -4.35 -12.23
C GLU A 243 10.02 -2.92 -12.24
N SER A 244 11.35 -2.76 -12.27
CA SER A 244 12.04 -1.48 -12.45
C SER A 244 13.45 -1.70 -13.02
N TRP A 245 13.95 -0.73 -13.77
CA TRP A 245 15.29 -0.75 -14.40
C TRP A 245 15.82 0.67 -14.62
N ASP A 246 17.12 0.79 -14.91
CA ASP A 246 17.74 2.06 -15.32
C ASP A 246 17.18 2.56 -16.67
N ILE A 247 17.08 3.88 -16.82
CA ILE A 247 16.38 4.47 -17.97
C ILE A 247 17.20 4.28 -19.25
N ALA A 248 16.59 3.75 -20.32
CA ALA A 248 17.28 3.71 -21.61
C ALA A 248 17.42 5.14 -22.18
N PRO A 249 18.57 5.51 -22.79
CA PRO A 249 18.76 6.86 -23.35
C PRO A 249 17.69 7.31 -24.35
N GLU A 250 17.07 6.36 -25.06
CA GLU A 250 15.92 6.57 -25.97
C GLU A 250 14.60 6.89 -25.26
N ASP A 251 14.40 6.45 -24.01
CA ASP A 251 13.14 6.57 -23.26
C ASP A 251 13.06 7.88 -22.45
N VAL A 252 14.18 8.60 -22.29
CA VAL A 252 14.33 9.78 -21.41
C VAL A 252 13.26 10.84 -21.62
N GLU A 253 12.94 11.18 -22.88
CA GLU A 253 11.94 12.21 -23.19
C GLU A 253 10.51 11.73 -22.91
N GLN A 254 10.24 10.43 -23.02
CA GLN A 254 8.95 9.84 -22.64
C GLN A 254 8.80 9.85 -21.12
N VAL A 255 9.79 9.34 -20.39
CA VAL A 255 9.79 9.32 -18.91
C VAL A 255 9.65 10.73 -18.33
N ARG A 256 10.32 11.73 -18.90
CA ARG A 256 10.16 13.14 -18.49
C ARG A 256 8.75 13.66 -18.75
N ALA A 257 8.15 13.34 -19.90
CA ALA A 257 6.79 13.78 -20.24
C ALA A 257 5.72 13.10 -19.37
N GLU A 258 5.89 11.83 -19.02
CA GLU A 258 4.99 11.07 -18.13
C GLU A 258 5.09 11.57 -16.69
N ALA A 259 6.30 11.83 -16.18
CA ALA A 259 6.50 12.43 -14.86
C ALA A 259 5.84 13.82 -14.73
N GLU A 260 6.00 14.68 -15.75
CA GLU A 260 5.36 16.00 -15.81
C GLU A 260 3.83 15.89 -15.91
N ALA A 261 3.30 14.97 -16.71
CA ALA A 261 1.87 14.73 -16.80
C ALA A 261 1.27 14.27 -15.46
N ASN A 262 1.98 13.39 -14.75
CA ASN A 262 1.58 12.93 -13.41
C ASN A 262 1.62 14.08 -12.39
N ARG A 263 2.69 14.89 -12.38
CA ARG A 263 2.80 16.08 -11.51
C ARG A 263 1.63 17.04 -11.71
N LEU A 264 1.32 17.36 -12.97
CA LEU A 264 0.19 18.23 -13.33
C LEU A 264 -1.17 17.62 -12.97
N ALA A 265 -1.32 16.29 -13.03
CA ALA A 265 -2.55 15.62 -12.60
C ALA A 265 -2.77 15.74 -11.09
N TYR A 266 -1.72 15.61 -10.28
CA TYR A 266 -1.81 15.79 -8.82
C TYR A 266 -1.99 17.27 -8.42
N GLU A 267 -1.30 18.21 -9.06
CA GLU A 267 -1.50 19.65 -8.80
C GLU A 267 -2.90 20.15 -9.24
N GLY A 268 -3.54 19.45 -10.17
CA GLY A 268 -4.92 19.72 -10.61
C GLY A 268 -6.00 19.18 -9.67
N LEU A 269 -5.65 18.36 -8.68
CA LEU A 269 -6.56 17.84 -7.66
C LEU A 269 -6.53 18.75 -6.43
N GLU A 270 -7.50 19.66 -6.30
CA GLU A 270 -7.66 20.40 -5.05
C GLU A 270 -7.94 19.42 -3.89
N PRO A 271 -7.24 19.53 -2.74
CA PRO A 271 -7.44 18.65 -1.59
C PRO A 271 -8.82 18.89 -0.97
N GLY A 272 -9.78 18.04 -1.34
CA GLY A 272 -11.17 18.15 -0.90
C GLY A 272 -12.22 17.61 -1.89
N VAL A 273 -11.85 17.14 -3.08
CA VAL A 273 -12.80 16.59 -4.07
C VAL A 273 -12.68 15.07 -4.23
N LEU A 274 -12.87 14.35 -3.13
CA LEU A 274 -13.30 12.95 -3.11
C LEU A 274 -14.46 12.86 -2.10
N GLU A 275 -15.68 12.83 -2.62
CA GLU A 275 -16.94 12.59 -1.87
C GLU A 275 -17.19 11.09 -1.66
#